data_AF-A0A238YCY6-F1
#
_entry.id   AF-A0A238YCY6-F1
#
_cell.length_a   1.000
_cell.length_b   1.000
_cell.length_c   1.000
_cell.angle_alpha   90.00
_cell.angle_beta   90.00
_cell.angle_gamma   90.00
#
_symmetry.space_group_name_H-M   'P 1'
#
loop_
_entity.id
_entity.type
_entity.pdbx_description
1 polymer ?
#
loop_
_entity_poly.entity_id
_entity_poly.type
_entity_poly.pdbx_seq_one_letter_code
_entity_poly.pdbx_strand_id
1 'polypeptide(L)'
;MSADSRSDINIYRSRKIESLPQWIDADGIKIYTISAQNKPVDQAPYLARLAEVKKSRRAGWATTPAFVIFHDGESMAYLVLAWWGNDNELFTSVSVKTASGWIEDAGQYSFCVYDLEVFWAERNYFVEQIYCLQPDLAGYRARRLVSV
;
A
#
# COMPACT_ATOMS: atom_id res chain seq x y z
N MET A 1 -30.42 30.24 30.07
CA MET A 1 -29.27 30.30 29.14
C MET A 1 -28.57 28.95 29.23
N SER A 2 -28.78 28.09 28.23
CA SER A 2 -28.21 26.74 28.16
C SER A 2 -26.88 26.82 27.44
N ALA A 3 -25.80 26.40 28.09
CA ALA A 3 -24.49 26.26 27.46
C ALA A 3 -24.52 25.03 26.55
N ASP A 4 -24.31 25.27 25.26
CA ASP A 4 -24.21 24.26 24.20
C ASP A 4 -22.91 23.47 24.37
N SER A 5 -23.02 22.22 24.83
CA SER A 5 -21.89 21.29 24.93
C SER A 5 -21.61 20.70 23.55
N ARG A 6 -20.72 21.33 22.79
CA ARG A 6 -20.10 20.65 21.64
C ARG A 6 -19.08 19.66 22.19
N SER A 7 -19.49 18.40 22.27
CA SER A 7 -18.56 17.29 22.36
C SER A 7 -17.68 17.32 21.12
N ASP A 8 -16.37 17.51 21.31
CA ASP A 8 -15.37 17.31 20.27
C ASP A 8 -15.35 15.82 19.90
N ILE A 9 -16.29 15.40 19.04
CA ILE A 9 -16.26 14.09 18.43
C ILE A 9 -15.12 14.14 17.40
N ASN A 10 -13.94 13.69 17.81
CA ASN A 10 -12.84 13.49 16.88
C ASN A 10 -13.14 12.25 16.02
N ILE A 11 -13.93 12.45 14.94
CA ILE A 11 -14.39 11.40 14.02
C ILE A 11 -13.24 10.83 13.19
N TYR A 12 -12.13 11.57 13.06
CA TYR A 12 -11.00 11.20 12.18
C TYR A 12 -9.76 10.86 13.02
N ARG A 13 -9.45 9.56 13.09
CA ARG A 13 -8.22 9.06 13.74
C ARG A 13 -7.13 8.86 12.70
N SER A 14 -5.90 9.20 13.05
CA SER A 14 -4.73 8.85 12.24
C SER A 14 -4.62 7.33 12.10
N ARG A 15 -4.11 6.88 10.95
CA ARG A 15 -3.85 5.46 10.70
C ARG A 15 -2.39 5.17 10.90
N LYS A 16 -2.10 4.03 11.53
CA LYS A 16 -0.73 3.58 11.74
C LYS A 16 -0.19 3.04 10.42
N ILE A 17 0.88 3.65 9.90
CA ILE A 17 1.59 3.16 8.71
C ILE A 17 2.94 2.57 9.15
N GLU A 18 3.21 1.33 8.75
CA GLU A 18 4.44 0.62 9.11
C GLU A 18 5.03 -0.11 7.90
N SER A 19 6.35 -0.21 7.87
CA SER A 19 7.07 -1.12 6.99
C SER A 19 8.43 -1.46 7.59
N LEU A 20 8.79 -2.74 7.57
CA LEU A 20 10.07 -3.22 8.09
C LEU A 20 10.94 -3.78 6.95
N PRO A 21 12.28 -3.77 7.08
CA PRO A 21 13.18 -4.28 6.04
C PRO A 21 12.86 -5.72 5.60
N GLN A 22 12.54 -6.60 6.55
CA GLN A 22 12.21 -8.00 6.31
C GLN A 22 10.78 -8.22 5.78
N TRP A 23 9.95 -7.18 5.73
CA TRP A 23 8.60 -7.27 5.15
C TRP A 23 8.68 -7.11 3.65
N ILE A 24 9.02 -8.22 3.00
CA ILE A 24 9.12 -8.35 1.57
C ILE A 24 8.38 -9.61 1.12
N ASP A 25 7.83 -9.58 -0.09
CA ASP A 25 7.31 -10.80 -0.71
C ASP A 25 8.43 -11.65 -1.35
N ALA A 26 8.04 -12.77 -1.95
CA ALA A 26 8.98 -13.72 -2.57
C ALA A 26 9.80 -13.12 -3.73
N ASP A 27 9.35 -12.01 -4.33
CA ASP A 27 10.05 -11.32 -5.42
C ASP A 27 10.82 -10.08 -4.93
N GLY A 28 10.86 -9.84 -3.61
CA GLY A 28 11.52 -8.68 -3.00
C GLY A 28 10.70 -7.39 -3.06
N ILE A 29 9.39 -7.48 -3.32
CA ILE A 29 8.48 -6.32 -3.28
C ILE A 29 8.27 -5.90 -1.83
N LYS A 30 8.41 -4.60 -1.55
CA LYS A 30 8.24 -4.02 -0.22
C LYS A 30 6.79 -4.10 0.23
N ILE A 31 6.56 -4.48 1.49
CA ILE A 31 5.25 -4.54 2.10
C ILE A 31 5.09 -3.39 3.11
N TYR A 32 4.01 -2.63 2.95
CA TYR A 32 3.51 -1.65 3.89
C TYR A 32 2.25 -2.17 4.55
N THR A 33 2.03 -1.80 5.81
CA THR A 33 0.76 -2.05 6.50
C THR A 33 0.14 -0.75 6.95
N ILE A 34 -1.17 -0.61 6.79
CA ILE A 34 -1.96 0.51 7.30
C ILE A 34 -3.06 -0.02 8.20
N SER A 35 -3.17 0.49 9.43
CA SER A 35 -4.23 0.08 10.37
C SER A 35 -5.07 1.27 10.83
N ALA A 36 -6.38 1.19 10.60
CA ALA A 36 -7.35 2.14 11.13
C ALA A 36 -7.53 2.03 12.66
N GLN A 37 -7.33 0.83 13.21
CA GLN A 37 -7.49 0.58 14.66
C GLN A 37 -6.16 0.61 15.43
N ASN A 38 -5.08 1.05 14.79
CA ASN A 38 -3.73 1.11 15.39
C ASN A 38 -3.24 -0.25 15.93
N LYS A 39 -3.68 -1.34 15.31
CA LYS A 39 -3.30 -2.72 15.65
C LYS A 39 -2.33 -3.26 14.59
N PRO A 40 -1.47 -4.23 14.94
CA PRO A 40 -0.68 -4.95 13.94
C PRO A 40 -1.62 -5.60 12.91
N VAL A 41 -1.33 -5.40 11.62
CA VAL A 41 -2.07 -6.01 10.51
C VAL A 41 -1.59 -7.45 10.34
N ASP A 42 -2.53 -8.40 10.32
CA ASP A 42 -2.23 -9.78 9.94
C ASP A 42 -2.01 -9.86 8.43
N GLN A 43 -0.77 -10.11 8.01
CA GLN A 43 -0.36 -10.11 6.62
C GLN A 43 -0.76 -11.38 5.85
N ALA A 44 -1.00 -12.50 6.55
CA ALA A 44 -1.24 -13.80 5.92
C ALA A 44 -2.38 -13.81 4.87
N PRO A 45 -3.59 -13.28 5.15
CA PRO A 45 -4.65 -13.25 4.16
C PRO A 45 -4.34 -12.38 2.94
N TYR A 46 -3.55 -11.32 3.13
CA TYR A 46 -3.14 -10.43 2.04
C TYR A 46 -2.08 -11.06 1.15
N LEU A 47 -1.10 -11.78 1.73
CA LEU A 47 -0.06 -12.48 0.97
C LEU A 47 -0.66 -13.53 0.02
N ALA A 48 -1.68 -14.27 0.45
CA ALA A 48 -2.40 -15.20 -0.40
C ALA A 48 -3.05 -14.48 -1.59
N ARG A 49 -3.75 -13.37 -1.34
CA ARG A 49 -4.37 -12.57 -2.40
C ARG A 49 -3.34 -11.92 -3.32
N LEU A 50 -2.23 -11.43 -2.78
CA LEU A 50 -1.14 -10.84 -3.56
C LEU A 50 -0.62 -11.85 -4.59
N ALA A 51 -0.39 -13.10 -4.18
CA ALA A 51 0.07 -14.15 -5.07
C ALA A 51 -0.91 -14.41 -6.23
N GLU A 52 -2.23 -14.36 -5.99
CA GLU A 52 -3.26 -14.48 -7.03
C GLU A 52 -3.22 -13.29 -8.01
N VAL A 53 -3.22 -12.07 -7.48
CA VAL A 53 -3.17 -10.85 -8.29
C VAL A 53 -1.92 -10.85 -9.16
N LYS A 54 -0.75 -11.15 -8.58
CA LYS A 54 0.53 -11.18 -9.30
C LYS A 54 0.56 -12.17 -10.44
N LYS A 55 -0.09 -13.34 -10.31
CA LYS A 55 -0.20 -14.34 -11.39
C LYS A 55 -1.02 -13.81 -12.58
N SER A 56 -2.00 -12.96 -12.32
CA SER A 56 -2.88 -12.42 -13.36
C SER A 56 -2.30 -11.21 -14.11
N ARG A 57 -1.23 -10.58 -13.59
CA ARG A 57 -0.55 -9.45 -14.25
C ARG A 57 0.71 -9.93 -14.95
N ARG A 58 1.00 -9.31 -16.10
CA ARG A 58 2.19 -9.62 -16.92
C ARG A 58 3.35 -8.70 -16.55
N ALA A 59 3.90 -8.85 -15.34
CA ALA A 59 5.06 -8.08 -14.88
C ALA A 59 6.22 -9.01 -14.47
N GLY A 60 7.44 -8.59 -14.76
CA GLY A 60 8.66 -9.27 -14.32
C GLY A 60 8.99 -8.91 -12.87
N TRP A 61 8.22 -9.43 -11.90
CA TRP A 61 8.24 -8.97 -10.51
C TRP A 61 9.62 -8.90 -9.86
N ALA A 62 10.51 -9.83 -10.17
CA ALA A 62 11.87 -9.84 -9.67
C ALA A 62 12.71 -8.61 -10.10
N THR A 63 12.39 -7.99 -11.24
CA THR A 63 13.09 -6.82 -11.80
C THR A 63 12.24 -5.54 -11.85
N THR A 64 10.95 -5.63 -11.55
CA THR A 64 10.04 -4.47 -11.52
C THR A 64 10.11 -3.74 -10.16
N PRO A 65 10.35 -2.42 -10.14
CA PRO A 65 10.14 -1.62 -8.93
C PRO A 65 8.64 -1.61 -8.59
N ALA A 66 8.31 -2.09 -7.40
CA ALA A 66 6.93 -2.23 -6.95
C ALA A 66 6.86 -2.17 -5.42
N PHE A 67 5.64 -1.94 -4.93
CA PHE A 67 5.30 -2.00 -3.52
C PHE A 67 3.87 -2.48 -3.34
N VAL A 68 3.57 -3.00 -2.15
CA VAL A 68 2.21 -3.42 -1.79
C VAL A 68 1.82 -2.84 -0.43
N ILE A 69 0.55 -2.51 -0.27
CA ILE A 69 -0.04 -2.02 0.96
C ILE A 69 -1.12 -3.01 1.42
N PHE A 70 -0.97 -3.50 2.65
CA PHE A 70 -1.98 -4.29 3.36
C PHE A 70 -2.69 -3.37 4.34
N HIS A 71 -3.91 -3.01 4.00
CA HIS A 71 -4.62 -1.93 4.66
C HIS A 71 -5.88 -2.45 5.34
N ASP A 72 -5.81 -2.59 6.67
CA ASP A 72 -6.95 -2.80 7.54
C ASP A 72 -7.70 -1.47 7.68
N GLY A 73 -8.72 -1.30 6.82
CA GLY A 73 -9.57 -0.12 6.81
C GLY A 73 -10.54 -0.06 7.99
N GLU A 74 -11.43 0.93 7.98
CA GLU A 74 -12.43 1.05 9.05
C GLU A 74 -13.44 -0.10 8.99
N SER A 75 -13.91 -0.42 7.79
CA SER A 75 -14.95 -1.41 7.54
C SER A 75 -14.53 -2.55 6.61
N MET A 76 -13.42 -2.39 5.89
CA MET A 76 -12.98 -3.33 4.85
C MET A 76 -11.46 -3.42 4.83
N ALA A 77 -10.96 -4.59 4.43
CA ALA A 77 -9.55 -4.85 4.16
C ALA A 77 -9.24 -4.57 2.69
N TYR A 78 -8.15 -3.86 2.44
CA TYR A 78 -7.68 -3.47 1.11
C TYR A 78 -6.27 -4.00 0.87
N LEU A 79 -6.06 -4.60 -0.30
CA LEU A 79 -4.74 -4.89 -0.83
C LEU A 79 -4.50 -3.95 -2.01
N VAL A 80 -3.51 -3.07 -1.89
CA VAL A 80 -3.10 -2.16 -2.96
C VAL A 80 -1.74 -2.60 -3.46
N LEU A 81 -1.68 -3.20 -4.65
CA LEU A 81 -0.43 -3.49 -5.35
C LEU A 81 -0.17 -2.38 -6.37
N ALA A 82 1.01 -1.78 -6.32
CA ALA A 82 1.43 -0.76 -7.26
C ALA A 82 2.80 -1.10 -7.86
N TRP A 83 2.96 -0.88 -9.16
CA TRP A 83 4.20 -1.19 -9.87
C TRP A 83 4.48 -0.19 -10.98
N TRP A 84 5.76 0.16 -11.11
CA TRP A 84 6.21 1.09 -12.13
C TRP A 84 6.37 0.38 -13.47
N GLY A 85 5.91 1.01 -14.54
CA GLY A 85 6.03 0.50 -15.90
C GLY A 85 5.91 1.64 -16.91
N ASN A 86 5.98 1.33 -18.20
CA ASN A 86 5.93 2.33 -19.28
C ASN A 86 6.84 3.53 -18.98
N ASP A 87 8.07 3.24 -18.58
CA ASP A 87 9.11 4.16 -18.14
C ASP A 87 8.83 4.94 -16.84
N ASN A 88 7.67 5.58 -16.70
CA ASN A 88 7.37 6.46 -15.56
C ASN A 88 5.93 6.39 -15.03
N GLU A 89 5.11 5.45 -15.52
CA GLU A 89 3.72 5.29 -15.10
C GLU A 89 3.62 4.35 -13.89
N LEU A 90 2.73 4.69 -12.96
CA LEU A 90 2.42 3.84 -11.81
C LEU A 90 1.10 3.10 -12.08
N PHE A 91 1.20 1.79 -12.33
CA PHE A 91 0.04 0.92 -12.41
C PHE A 91 -0.41 0.53 -11.01
N THR A 92 -1.73 0.35 -10.84
CA THR A 92 -2.32 -0.05 -9.57
C THR A 92 -3.31 -1.20 -9.73
N SER A 93 -3.38 -2.02 -8.71
CA SER A 93 -4.39 -3.06 -8.51
C SER A 93 -4.89 -2.94 -7.08
N VAL A 94 -6.21 -2.78 -6.93
CA VAL A 94 -6.87 -2.59 -5.63
C VAL A 94 -7.85 -3.74 -5.44
N SER A 95 -7.49 -4.68 -4.57
CA SER A 95 -8.40 -5.73 -4.12
C SER A 95 -9.05 -5.36 -2.80
N VAL A 96 -10.36 -5.60 -2.67
CA VAL A 96 -11.13 -5.37 -1.44
C VAL A 96 -11.72 -6.67 -0.93
N LYS A 97 -11.59 -6.94 0.37
CA LYS A 97 -12.19 -8.12 1.00
C LYS A 97 -13.63 -7.82 1.37
N THR A 98 -14.55 -8.48 0.69
CA THR A 98 -16.00 -8.45 0.95
C THR A 98 -16.46 -9.72 1.65
N ALA A 99 -17.75 -9.82 1.98
CA ALA A 99 -18.34 -11.05 2.53
C ALA A 99 -18.22 -12.25 1.56
N SER A 100 -18.18 -12.01 0.25
CA SER A 100 -18.00 -13.05 -0.78
C SER A 100 -16.54 -13.32 -1.14
N GLY A 101 -15.58 -12.67 -0.47
CA GLY A 101 -14.15 -12.81 -0.73
C GLY A 101 -13.53 -11.57 -1.37
N TRP A 102 -12.33 -11.74 -1.92
CA TRP A 102 -11.55 -10.67 -2.54
C TRP A 102 -12.06 -10.35 -3.96
N ILE A 103 -12.30 -9.09 -4.25
CA ILE A 103 -12.71 -8.60 -5.57
C ILE A 103 -11.84 -7.41 -6.02
N GLU A 104 -11.81 -7.13 -7.32
CA GLU A 104 -11.25 -5.90 -7.89
C GLU A 104 -12.33 -5.22 -8.75
N ASP A 105 -12.67 -3.98 -8.42
CA ASP A 105 -13.59 -3.14 -9.20
C ASP A 105 -13.16 -1.67 -9.09
N ALA A 106 -12.52 -1.16 -10.13
CA ALA A 106 -12.00 0.21 -10.18
C ALA A 106 -13.10 1.28 -10.28
N GLY A 107 -14.33 0.90 -10.62
CA GLY A 107 -15.48 1.82 -10.63
C GLY A 107 -16.06 2.07 -9.23
N GLN A 108 -15.75 1.19 -8.27
CA GLN A 108 -16.30 1.23 -6.91
C GLN A 108 -15.24 1.44 -5.84
N TYR A 109 -14.03 0.92 -6.03
CA TYR A 109 -12.98 0.92 -5.01
C TYR A 109 -11.69 1.56 -5.51
N SER A 110 -11.02 2.25 -4.61
CA SER A 110 -9.71 2.85 -4.83
C SER A 110 -8.87 2.76 -3.55
N PHE A 111 -7.61 3.14 -3.64
CA PHE A 111 -6.78 3.43 -2.47
C PHE A 111 -7.26 4.72 -1.80
N CYS A 112 -7.04 4.84 -0.48
CA CYS A 112 -7.52 5.98 0.30
C CYS A 112 -6.43 7.05 0.51
N VAL A 113 -6.81 8.14 1.18
CA VAL A 113 -5.88 9.24 1.51
C VAL A 113 -4.67 8.81 2.33
N TYR A 114 -4.77 7.78 3.18
CA TYR A 114 -3.63 7.27 3.94
C TYR A 114 -2.68 6.40 3.10
N ASP A 115 -3.20 5.73 2.07
CA ASP A 115 -2.34 5.03 1.11
C ASP A 115 -1.49 6.04 0.32
N LEU A 116 -2.00 7.26 0.09
CA LEU A 116 -1.28 8.31 -0.64
C LEU A 116 0.05 8.72 0.01
N GLU A 117 0.19 8.60 1.34
CA GLU A 117 1.47 8.83 2.02
C GLU A 117 2.55 7.83 1.56
N VAL A 118 2.15 6.56 1.39
CA VAL A 118 3.04 5.52 0.85
C VAL A 118 3.34 5.81 -0.61
N PHE A 119 2.34 6.16 -1.42
CA PHE A 119 2.54 6.51 -2.83
C PHE A 119 3.50 7.69 -2.99
N TRP A 120 3.37 8.72 -2.14
CA TRP A 120 4.24 9.89 -2.14
C TRP A 120 5.69 9.50 -1.88
N ALA A 121 5.94 8.72 -0.83
CA ALA A 121 7.26 8.22 -0.50
C ALA A 121 7.85 7.37 -1.63
N GLU A 122 7.06 6.43 -2.16
CA GLU A 122 7.48 5.51 -3.22
C GLU A 122 7.78 6.23 -4.54
N ARG A 123 6.99 7.25 -4.89
CA ARG A 123 7.28 8.12 -6.04
C ARG A 123 8.63 8.80 -5.89
N ASN A 124 8.95 9.31 -4.69
CA ASN A 124 10.24 9.97 -4.46
C ASN A 124 11.39 8.96 -4.53
N TYR A 125 11.24 7.78 -3.93
CA TYR A 125 12.25 6.71 -4.04
C TYR A 125 12.44 6.26 -5.49
N PHE A 126 11.38 6.16 -6.28
CA PHE A 126 11.48 5.79 -7.68
C PHE A 126 12.29 6.83 -8.48
N VAL A 127 12.04 8.13 -8.27
CA VAL A 127 12.81 9.18 -8.94
C VAL A 127 14.29 9.18 -8.49
N GLU A 128 14.53 9.01 -7.19
CA GLU A 128 15.90 8.99 -6.64
C GLU A 128 16.71 7.78 -7.11
N GLN A 129 16.08 6.61 -7.17
CA GLN A 129 16.78 5.32 -7.30
C GLN A 129 16.62 4.68 -8.67
N ILE A 130 15.53 4.93 -9.40
CA ILE A 130 15.26 4.25 -10.68
C ILE A 130 15.26 5.24 -11.85
N TYR A 131 14.50 6.32 -11.75
CA TYR A 131 14.34 7.30 -12.82
C TYR A 131 15.45 8.36 -12.79
N CYS A 132 16.70 7.88 -12.88
CA CYS A 132 17.90 8.68 -12.77
C CYS A 132 19.02 8.14 -13.70
N LEU A 133 20.19 8.78 -13.72
CA LEU A 133 21.30 8.42 -14.61
C LEU A 133 21.90 7.03 -14.32
N GLN A 134 21.80 6.55 -13.08
CA GLN A 134 22.34 5.27 -12.64
C GLN A 134 21.28 4.52 -11.82
N PRO A 135 20.36 3.80 -12.48
CA PRO A 135 19.29 3.09 -11.79
C PRO A 135 19.80 1.98 -10.85
N ASP A 136 19.25 1.93 -9.63
CA ASP A 136 19.53 0.97 -8.57
C ASP A 136 18.22 0.42 -7.96
N LEU A 137 17.83 -0.78 -8.43
CA LEU A 137 16.66 -1.49 -7.89
C LEU A 137 16.87 -1.97 -6.45
N ALA A 138 18.09 -2.33 -6.07
CA ALA A 138 18.37 -2.78 -4.71
C ALA A 138 18.25 -1.60 -3.73
N GLY A 139 18.78 -0.43 -4.10
CA GLY A 139 18.60 0.84 -3.40
C GLY A 139 17.13 1.20 -3.24
N TYR A 140 16.35 1.16 -4.32
CA TYR A 140 14.88 1.37 -4.26
C TYR A 140 14.18 0.40 -3.27
N ARG A 141 14.55 -0.88 -3.31
CA ARG A 141 13.99 -1.94 -2.45
C ARG A 141 14.43 -1.84 -1.00
N ALA A 142 15.51 -1.14 -0.68
CA ALA A 142 15.98 -0.92 0.69
C ALA A 142 15.29 0.28 1.37
N ARG A 143 14.77 1.25 0.60
CA ARG A 143 14.09 2.43 1.13
C ARG A 143 12.77 2.07 1.80
N ARG A 144 12.44 2.75 2.90
CA ARG A 144 11.21 2.57 3.67
C ARG A 144 10.69 3.92 4.10
N LEU A 145 9.37 4.09 4.07
CA LEU A 145 8.72 5.20 4.76
C LEU A 145 9.01 5.06 6.26
N VAL A 146 9.74 6.04 6.80
CA VAL A 146 9.95 6.17 8.24
C VAL A 146 8.67 6.78 8.81
N SER A 147 8.16 6.23 9.93
CA SER A 147 6.89 6.63 10.54
C SER A 147 6.74 8.16 10.62
N VAL A 148 5.59 8.64 10.13
CA VAL A 148 5.14 10.04 10.25
C VAL A 148 4.46 10.26 11.59
#